data_AF-A0AA35WZ28-F1
#
_entry.id   AF-A0AA35WZ28-F1
#
_cell.length_a   1.000
_cell.length_b   1.000
_cell.length_c   1.000
_cell.angle_alpha   90.00
_cell.angle_beta   90.00
_cell.angle_gamma   90.00
#
_symmetry.space_group_name_H-M   'P 1'
#
loop_
_entity.id
_entity.type
_entity.pdbx_description
1 polymer ?
#
loop_
_entity_poly.entity_id
_entity_poly.type
_entity_poly.pdbx_seq_one_letter_code
_entity_poly.pdbx_strand_id
1 'polypeptide(L)'
;PDELHSKVDVSLGIAFSYLTPELKQLCVNLSHFPGKFSKRSAVAIFNFEGKMLDKLVQRSLLQYERSQKQFHYHQLLKMFFTQLLQKAIPDNVNKL
;
A
#
# COMPACT_ATOMS: atom_id res chain seq x y z
N PRO A 1 14.00 17.30 10.17
CA PRO A 1 13.49 16.36 9.13
C PRO A 1 13.03 15.04 9.74
N ASP A 2 13.87 14.41 10.58
CA ASP A 2 13.65 13.05 11.10
C ASP A 2 12.44 12.91 12.05
N GLU A 3 12.14 13.91 12.88
CA GLU A 3 10.96 13.87 13.77
C GLU A 3 9.62 13.93 13.02
N LEU A 4 9.56 14.64 11.89
CA LEU A 4 8.32 14.77 11.12
C LEU A 4 7.97 13.44 10.42
N HIS A 5 8.99 12.78 9.86
CA HIS A 5 8.85 11.43 9.30
C HIS A 5 8.40 10.44 10.38
N SER A 6 9.01 10.49 11.57
CA SER A 6 8.60 9.67 12.72
C SER A 6 7.13 9.86 13.10
N LYS A 7 6.61 11.09 13.19
CA LYS A 7 5.21 11.34 13.58
C LYS A 7 4.20 10.91 12.51
N VAL A 8 4.54 11.08 11.23
CA VAL A 8 3.70 10.59 10.12
C VAL A 8 3.68 9.06 10.11
N ASP A 9 4.83 8.41 10.26
CA ASP A 9 4.93 6.94 10.27
C ASP A 9 4.18 6.33 11.45
N VAL A 10 4.22 6.96 12.64
CA VAL A 10 3.42 6.53 13.81
C VAL A 10 1.93 6.63 13.49
N SER A 11 1.50 7.76 12.92
CA SER A 11 0.08 7.98 12.58
C SER A 11 -0.41 6.99 11.51
N LEU A 12 0.41 6.74 10.49
CA LEU A 12 0.15 5.72 9.46
C LEU A 12 0.16 4.31 10.05
N GLY A 13 1.07 4.00 10.97
CA GLY A 13 1.14 2.74 11.69
C GLY A 13 -0.12 2.46 12.52
N ILE A 14 -0.63 3.47 13.23
CA ILE A 14 -1.89 3.38 13.98
C ILE A 14 -3.05 3.12 13.00
N ALA A 15 -3.19 3.92 11.95
CA ALA A 15 -4.24 3.72 10.95
C ALA A 15 -4.17 2.33 10.28
N PHE A 16 -2.96 1.86 9.98
CA PHE A 16 -2.70 0.54 9.43
C PHE A 16 -3.09 -0.58 10.41
N SER A 17 -2.87 -0.38 11.72
CA SER A 17 -3.19 -1.38 12.75
C SER A 17 -4.68 -1.76 12.80
N TYR A 18 -5.58 -0.81 12.50
CA TYR A 18 -7.03 -1.00 12.44
C TYR A 18 -7.54 -1.67 11.17
N LEU A 19 -6.66 -1.98 10.21
CA LEU A 19 -7.04 -2.75 9.02
C LEU A 19 -7.16 -4.24 9.35
N THR A 20 -8.08 -4.90 8.66
CA THR A 20 -8.14 -6.37 8.67
C THR A 20 -6.87 -6.95 8.03
N PRO A 21 -6.46 -8.18 8.36
CA PRO A 21 -5.28 -8.81 7.78
C PRO A 21 -5.26 -8.78 6.24
N GLU A 22 -6.42 -8.97 5.61
CA GLU A 22 -6.55 -8.99 4.15
C GLU A 22 -6.30 -7.59 3.55
N LEU A 23 -6.80 -6.53 4.20
CA LEU A 23 -6.55 -5.16 3.74
C LEU A 23 -5.11 -4.72 4.01
N LYS A 24 -4.49 -5.19 5.10
CA LYS A 24 -3.06 -4.97 5.38
C LYS A 24 -2.21 -5.57 4.26
N GLN A 25 -2.44 -6.86 3.95
CA GLN A 25 -1.74 -7.55 2.88
C GLN A 25 -1.97 -6.89 1.52
N LEU A 26 -3.19 -6.44 1.24
CA LEU A 26 -3.50 -5.75 0.00
C LEU A 26 -2.72 -4.43 -0.11
N CYS A 27 -2.62 -3.63 0.97
CA CYS A 27 -1.85 -2.38 0.93
C CYS A 27 -0.37 -2.62 0.58
N VAL A 28 0.18 -3.63 1.21
CA VAL A 28 1.55 -4.10 1.00
C VAL A 28 1.76 -4.57 -0.44
N ASN A 29 0.88 -5.45 -0.94
CA ASN A 29 0.93 -5.99 -2.30
C ASN A 29 0.88 -4.89 -3.36
N LEU A 30 -0.10 -3.98 -3.26
CA LEU A 30 -0.28 -2.90 -4.23
C LEU A 30 0.90 -1.91 -4.23
N SER A 31 1.68 -1.80 -3.14
CA SER A 31 2.83 -0.90 -3.07
C SER A 31 3.97 -1.29 -4.03
N HIS A 32 3.98 -2.54 -4.52
CA HIS A 32 4.92 -3.03 -5.54
C HIS A 32 4.69 -2.41 -6.92
N PHE A 33 3.51 -1.84 -7.19
CA PHE A 33 3.30 -1.15 -8.47
C PHE A 33 4.20 0.08 -8.56
N PRO A 34 5.01 0.23 -9.62
CA PRO A 34 5.94 1.35 -9.74
C PRO A 34 5.22 2.70 -9.85
N GLY A 35 3.98 2.72 -10.36
CA GLY A 35 3.16 3.91 -10.48
C GLY A 35 1.67 3.59 -10.41
N LYS A 36 0.89 4.29 -11.24
CA LYS A 36 -0.56 4.07 -11.34
C LYS A 36 -0.87 2.67 -11.92
N PHE A 37 -1.98 2.08 -11.50
CA PHE A 37 -2.41 0.75 -11.94
C PHE A 37 -3.92 0.67 -12.15
N SER A 38 -4.37 -0.24 -13.02
CA SER A 38 -5.80 -0.47 -13.23
C SER A 38 -6.36 -1.49 -12.24
N LYS A 39 -7.68 -1.44 -11.96
CA LYS A 39 -8.37 -2.47 -11.17
C LYS A 39 -8.16 -3.87 -11.73
N ARG A 40 -8.25 -4.01 -13.05
CA ARG A 40 -8.07 -5.29 -13.75
C ARG A 40 -6.67 -5.86 -13.51
N SER A 41 -5.64 -5.04 -13.65
CA SER A 41 -4.24 -5.45 -13.44
C SER A 41 -3.99 -5.87 -11.99
N ALA A 42 -4.49 -5.10 -11.02
CA ALA A 42 -4.33 -5.42 -9.60
C ALA A 42 -5.02 -6.74 -9.22
N VAL A 43 -6.27 -6.94 -9.66
CA VAL A 43 -7.03 -8.18 -9.39
C VAL A 43 -6.35 -9.39 -10.04
N ALA A 44 -5.84 -9.24 -11.26
CA ALA A 44 -5.17 -10.35 -11.96
C ALA A 44 -3.87 -10.80 -11.28
N ILE A 45 -3.11 -9.87 -10.69
CA ILE A 45 -1.81 -10.18 -10.05
C ILE A 45 -2.00 -10.71 -8.63
N PHE A 46 -2.90 -10.11 -7.85
CA PHE A 46 -3.00 -10.38 -6.41
C PHE A 46 -4.26 -11.15 -6.00
N ASN A 47 -5.12 -11.51 -6.95
CA ASN A 47 -6.30 -12.37 -6.78
C ASN A 47 -7.19 -12.00 -5.56
N PHE A 48 -7.67 -10.75 -5.51
CA PHE A 48 -8.54 -10.26 -4.45
C PHE A 48 -9.89 -9.76 -5.00
N GLU A 49 -10.89 -9.60 -4.13
CA GLU A 49 -12.20 -9.06 -4.52
C GLU A 49 -12.09 -7.58 -4.90
N GLY A 50 -12.45 -7.22 -6.13
CA GLY A 50 -12.29 -5.86 -6.64
C GLY A 50 -12.91 -4.72 -5.80
N LYS A 51 -13.93 -5.02 -4.96
CA LYS A 51 -14.55 -4.07 -4.00
C LYS A 51 -13.60 -3.67 -2.85
N MET A 52 -12.52 -4.41 -2.63
CA MET A 52 -11.51 -4.07 -1.62
C MET A 52 -10.74 -2.79 -1.95
N LEU A 53 -10.54 -2.48 -3.25
CA LEU A 53 -9.94 -1.20 -3.64
C LEU A 53 -10.82 -0.02 -3.21
N ASP A 54 -12.14 -0.16 -3.35
CA ASP A 54 -13.10 0.89 -2.97
C ASP A 54 -13.03 1.15 -1.45
N LYS A 55 -12.84 0.10 -0.63
CA LYS A 55 -12.60 0.24 0.82
C LYS A 55 -11.30 0.99 1.13
N LEU A 56 -10.22 0.74 0.38
CA LEU A 56 -8.95 1.46 0.57
C LEU A 56 -9.07 2.92 0.16
N VAL A 57 -9.81 3.22 -0.91
CA VAL A 57 -10.10 4.60 -1.35
C VAL A 57 -10.94 5.34 -0.30
N GLN A 58 -11.99 4.72 0.23
CA GLN A 58 -12.82 5.32 1.29
C GLN A 58 -12.03 5.64 2.57
N ARG A 59 -10.97 4.88 2.86
CA ARG A 59 -10.08 5.10 4.00
C ARG A 59 -8.91 6.04 3.69
N SER A 60 -8.90 6.68 2.53
CA SER A 60 -7.79 7.55 2.06
C SER A 60 -6.43 6.85 2.01
N LEU A 61 -6.40 5.52 1.96
CA LEU A 61 -5.19 4.73 1.83
C LEU A 61 -4.80 4.50 0.37
N LEU A 62 -5.71 4.72 -0.57
CA LEU A 62 -5.47 4.60 -2.00
C LEU A 62 -6.21 5.73 -2.72
N GLN A 63 -5.64 6.25 -3.80
CA GLN A 63 -6.27 7.29 -4.61
C GLN A 63 -6.80 6.68 -5.90
N TYR A 64 -7.97 7.15 -6.35
CA TYR A 64 -8.55 6.75 -7.62
C TYR A 64 -8.72 7.96 -8.55
N GLU A 65 -8.05 7.91 -9.68
CA GLU A 65 -8.09 8.92 -10.71
C GLU A 65 -9.14 8.57 -11.76
N ARG A 66 -10.26 9.30 -11.72
CA ARG A 66 -11.45 9.01 -12.53
C ARG A 66 -11.21 9.16 -14.03
N SER A 67 -10.44 10.17 -14.45
CA SER A 67 -10.13 10.44 -15.86
C SER A 67 -9.41 9.27 -16.53
N GLN A 68 -8.48 8.64 -15.81
CA GLN A 68 -7.65 7.54 -16.32
C GLN A 68 -8.16 6.16 -15.89
N LYS A 69 -9.17 6.10 -15.01
CA LYS A 69 -9.68 4.87 -14.37
C LYS A 69 -8.56 4.05 -13.71
N GLN A 70 -7.63 4.74 -13.05
CA GLN A 70 -6.45 4.16 -12.43
C GLN A 70 -6.37 4.49 -10.94
N PHE A 71 -5.71 3.61 -10.21
CA PHE A 71 -5.43 3.74 -8.79
C PHE A 71 -3.95 4.05 -8.58
N HIS A 72 -3.64 4.75 -7.50
CA HIS A 72 -2.25 4.98 -7.09
C HIS A 72 -2.16 5.30 -5.61
N TYR A 73 -0.96 5.13 -5.05
CA TYR A 73 -0.64 5.62 -3.72
C TYR A 73 -0.17 7.06 -3.76
N HIS A 74 -0.51 7.81 -2.72
CA HIS A 74 0.27 8.98 -2.36
C HIS A 74 1.70 8.56 -2.00
N GLN A 75 2.70 9.39 -2.31
CA GLN A 75 4.11 9.05 -2.15
C GLN A 75 4.47 8.60 -0.72
N LEU A 76 3.96 9.29 0.31
CA LEU A 76 4.20 8.93 1.71
C LEU A 76 3.65 7.55 2.08
N LEU A 77 2.44 7.22 1.62
CA LEU A 77 1.83 5.91 1.86
C LEU A 77 2.63 4.80 1.17
N LYS A 78 3.08 5.06 -0.07
CA LYS A 78 3.91 4.12 -0.81
C LYS A 78 5.22 3.83 -0.05
N MET A 79 5.93 4.87 0.37
CA MET A 79 7.16 4.73 1.15
C MET A 79 6.92 3.91 2.43
N PHE A 80 5.87 4.24 3.18
CA PHE A 80 5.50 3.52 4.39
C PHE A 80 5.24 2.02 4.14
N PHE A 81 4.42 1.67 3.15
CA PHE A 81 4.13 0.27 2.84
C PHE A 81 5.34 -0.50 2.28
N THR A 82 6.18 0.16 1.47
CA THR A 82 7.42 -0.45 0.97
C THR A 82 8.44 -0.69 2.09
N GLN A 83 8.53 0.18 3.09
CA GLN A 83 9.39 -0.06 4.26
C GLN A 83 8.88 -1.24 5.11
N LEU A 84 7.56 -1.41 5.24
CA LEU A 84 7.00 -2.58 5.93
C LEU A 84 7.38 -3.90 5.24
N LEU A 85 7.44 -3.91 3.90
CA LEU A 85 7.94 -5.06 3.13
C LEU A 85 9.38 -5.37 3.43
N GLN A 86 10.26 -4.36 3.40
CA GLN A 86 11.68 -4.53 3.66
C GLN A 86 11.95 -5.08 5.06
N LYS A 87 11.16 -4.67 6.06
CA LYS A 87 11.25 -5.21 7.42
C LYS A 87 10.70 -6.64 7.56
N ALA A 88 9.79 -7.06 6.68
CA ALA A 88 9.21 -8.39 6.68
C ALA A 88 10.05 -9.43 5.93
N ILE A 89 10.96 -9.00 5.05
CA ILE A 89 11.93 -9.86 4.37
C ILE A 89 13.18 -9.94 5.26
N PRO A 90 13.46 -11.08 5.94
CA PRO A 90 14.71 -11.23 6.67
C PRO A 90 15.90 -11.15 5.69
N ASP A 91 17.02 -10.58 6.15
CA ASP A 91 18.27 -10.28 5.41
C ASP A 91 18.94 -11.44 4.62
N ASN A 92 18.33 -12.61 4.55
CA ASN A 92 18.91 -13.82 3.96
C ASN A 92 18.85 -13.91 2.42
N VAL A 93 18.41 -12.87 1.71
CA VAL A 93 18.34 -12.88 0.23
C VAL A 93 19.52 -12.15 -0.43
N ASN A 94 20.33 -11.40 0.32
CA ASN A 94 21.46 -10.63 -0.23
C ASN A 94 22.84 -11.31 -0.10
N LYS A 95 22.87 -12.64 0.05
CA LYS A 95 24.11 -13.45 0.01
C LYS A 95 23.96 -14.65 -0.93
N LEU A 96 23.77 -14.39 -2.23
CA LEU A 96 23.96 -15.36 -3.30
C LEU A 96 24.72 -14.71 -4.44
#